data_AF-A0A7Y3K518-F1
#
_entry.id   AF-A0A7Y3K518-F1
#
_cell.length_a   1.000
_cell.length_b   1.000
_cell.length_c   1.000
_cell.angle_alpha   90.00
_cell.angle_beta   90.00
_cell.angle_gamma   90.00
#
_symmetry.space_group_name_H-M   'P 1'
#
loop_
_entity.id
_entity.type
_entity.pdbx_description
1 polymer ?
#
loop_
_entity_poly.entity_id
_entity_poly.type
_entity_poly.pdbx_seq_one_letter_code
_entity_poly.pdbx_strand_id
1 'polypeptide(L)'
;MSIIPAIIARYCRPALRDRARIASRFLAGPFGRWLRCSLLTDPLAVYAHRSRHASSQNSCAVKHEFIFSGSLSFVLASMLAALCGLGPQSAAATFLRHPPPLLPPTIVLHDLWPDLSLVQKQACMVPQGMKPLYSMDDWRWFQRKYGAQARRVKYEFLSKRLTFAAAMLKQAQRETHRGRSRLLCLRVFALCYQSRSGSPLAQAAVSRYMQVTQLHSVVQIAPIWQMSNLLAYLAATPLVDRRRYDILAEQANVQLTLELLWVGQVRAAYRVVRHLGIHETLTVRSDHRLMFEMSVARTIVQQTQRMIQDLDKQYRLMLSGQESAAMEVYLYATVVSPRPHLRAWILLHWSRSPVGELDRLMRACRKDPSECYRCARALQAEAQVLPAGVLRNRVLFAALTDYVRYLKLPLNRHNRVERTLSRIAVQQVIEQGARPNPNINPLQGLVGMPTSIASTKRSAR
;
A
#
# COMPACT_ATOMS: atom_id res chain seq x y z
N MET A 1 -35.49 25.42 24.00
CA MET A 1 -34.15 25.71 24.53
C MET A 1 -33.46 24.38 24.87
N SER A 2 -32.51 23.92 24.06
CA SER A 2 -31.86 22.62 24.29
C SER A 2 -30.60 22.76 25.14
N ILE A 3 -30.53 21.99 26.22
CA ILE A 3 -29.46 22.00 27.25
C ILE A 3 -28.21 21.21 26.77
N ILE A 4 -28.35 20.47 25.67
CA ILE A 4 -27.36 19.52 25.14
C ILE A 4 -26.07 20.20 24.58
N PRO A 5 -26.12 21.34 23.86
CA PRO A 5 -24.91 21.99 23.35
C PRO A 5 -24.01 22.55 24.48
N ALA A 6 -24.61 22.99 25.59
CA ALA A 6 -23.89 23.58 26.72
C ALA A 6 -23.10 22.52 27.53
N ILE A 7 -23.63 21.31 27.67
CA ILE A 7 -22.96 20.20 28.37
C ILE A 7 -21.76 19.70 27.56
N ILE A 8 -21.88 19.57 26.24
CA ILE A 8 -20.75 19.16 25.38
C ILE A 8 -19.62 20.20 25.42
N ALA A 9 -19.95 21.49 25.42
CA ALA A 9 -18.95 22.56 25.48
C ALA A 9 -18.21 22.62 26.83
N ARG A 10 -18.89 22.32 27.94
CA ARG A 10 -18.33 22.43 29.30
C ARG A 10 -17.47 21.24 29.71
N TYR A 11 -17.77 20.03 29.24
CA TYR A 11 -17.06 18.82 29.64
C TYR A 11 -16.03 18.29 28.63
N CYS A 12 -16.20 18.54 27.32
CA CYS A 12 -15.26 18.00 26.32
C CYS A 12 -14.01 18.87 26.10
N ARG A 13 -14.08 20.19 26.33
CA ARG A 13 -12.96 21.11 26.07
C ARG A 13 -11.72 20.92 26.97
N PRO A 14 -11.86 20.73 28.30
CA PRO A 14 -10.70 20.51 29.18
C PRO A 14 -10.01 19.17 28.89
N ALA A 15 -10.80 18.09 28.72
CA ALA A 15 -10.29 16.75 28.45
C ALA A 15 -9.55 16.63 27.10
N LEU A 16 -9.97 17.39 26.08
CA LEU A 16 -9.27 17.49 24.80
C LEU A 16 -7.97 18.30 24.90
N ARG A 17 -7.95 19.37 25.72
CA ARG A 17 -6.73 20.16 25.96
C ARG A 17 -5.66 19.37 26.71
N ASP A 18 -6.06 18.59 27.72
CA ASP A 18 -5.11 17.80 28.51
C ASP A 18 -4.56 16.60 27.72
N ARG A 19 -5.40 15.95 26.89
CA ARG A 19 -4.94 14.91 25.95
C ARG A 19 -4.00 15.46 24.87
N ALA A 20 -4.25 16.68 24.36
CA ALA A 20 -3.35 17.34 23.41
C ALA A 20 -2.00 17.73 24.05
N ARG A 21 -2.00 18.17 25.31
CA ARG A 21 -0.77 18.48 26.07
C ARG A 21 0.08 17.23 26.32
N ILE A 22 -0.56 16.13 26.70
CA ILE A 22 0.11 14.82 26.92
C ILE A 22 0.67 14.27 25.61
N ALA A 23 -0.09 14.34 24.51
CA ALA A 23 0.38 13.91 23.19
C ALA A 23 1.57 14.75 22.69
N SER A 24 1.57 16.08 22.91
CA SER A 24 2.68 16.95 22.49
C SER A 24 4.00 16.65 23.20
N ARG A 25 3.95 16.29 24.50
CA ARG A 25 5.14 15.92 25.29
C ARG A 25 5.64 14.51 24.97
N PHE A 26 4.73 13.58 24.63
CA PHE A 26 5.11 12.21 24.21
C PHE A 26 5.71 12.16 22.80
N LEU A 27 5.31 13.06 21.90
CA LEU A 27 5.77 13.06 20.50
C LEU A 27 7.08 13.84 20.31
N ALA A 28 7.39 14.85 21.14
CA ALA A 28 8.61 15.66 20.98
C ALA A 28 9.92 14.91 21.27
N GLY A 29 9.92 13.95 22.21
CA GLY A 29 11.11 13.20 22.64
C GLY A 29 11.67 12.21 21.61
N PRO A 30 10.87 11.28 21.06
CA PRO A 30 11.35 10.31 20.07
C PRO A 30 11.57 10.93 18.68
N PHE A 31 10.80 11.96 18.31
CA PHE A 31 10.93 12.63 17.00
C PHE A 31 12.20 13.50 16.92
N GLY A 32 12.56 14.18 18.01
CA GLY A 32 13.81 14.95 18.11
C GLY A 32 15.09 14.07 18.11
N ARG A 33 15.01 12.82 18.59
CA ARG A 33 16.12 11.85 18.48
C ARG A 33 16.23 11.23 17.09
N TRP A 34 15.12 11.05 16.40
CA TRP A 34 15.11 10.52 15.03
C TRP A 34 15.76 11.51 14.05
N LEU A 35 15.44 12.81 14.17
CA LEU A 35 16.08 13.89 13.39
C LEU A 35 17.57 14.08 13.70
N ARG A 36 18.00 13.91 14.97
CA ARG A 36 19.42 14.02 15.33
C ARG A 36 20.27 12.85 14.81
N CYS A 37 19.71 11.65 14.68
CA CYS A 37 20.43 10.52 14.11
C CYS A 37 20.60 10.64 12.59
N SER A 38 19.66 11.27 11.88
CA SER A 38 19.78 11.53 10.44
C SER A 38 20.82 12.61 10.11
N LEU A 39 21.03 13.58 11.01
CA LEU A 39 22.04 14.64 10.84
C LEU A 39 23.47 14.22 11.22
N LEU A 40 23.63 13.18 12.04
CA LEU A 40 24.95 12.71 12.50
C LEU A 40 25.54 11.57 11.65
N THR A 41 24.82 11.09 10.63
CA THR A 41 25.28 10.04 9.70
C THR A 41 25.37 10.52 8.27
N ASP A 42 25.36 11.84 8.03
CA ASP A 42 25.56 12.40 6.70
C ASP A 42 27.07 12.64 6.44
N PRO A 43 27.76 11.80 5.64
CA PRO A 43 29.14 12.08 5.24
C PRO A 43 29.27 13.34 4.37
N LEU A 44 28.15 13.93 3.90
CA LEU A 44 28.15 15.17 3.12
C LEU A 44 28.01 16.43 3.99
N ALA A 45 27.73 16.31 5.30
CA ALA A 45 27.71 17.46 6.21
C ALA A 45 29.08 18.16 6.31
N VAL A 46 30.17 17.46 6.00
CA VAL A 46 31.54 18.03 5.93
C VAL A 46 31.82 18.69 4.57
N TYR A 47 31.09 18.34 3.51
CA TYR A 47 31.25 18.93 2.17
C TYR A 47 30.38 20.17 1.91
N ALA A 48 29.32 20.38 2.70
CA ALA A 48 28.40 21.50 2.54
C ALA A 48 28.97 22.88 2.97
N HIS A 49 30.23 22.94 3.45
CA HIS A 49 30.81 24.19 3.96
C HIS A 49 31.35 25.15 2.88
N ARG A 50 31.23 24.83 1.57
CA ARG A 50 31.83 25.61 0.47
C ARG A 50 30.93 26.04 -0.70
N SER A 51 29.61 25.94 -0.61
CA SER A 51 28.71 26.53 -1.61
C SER A 51 27.73 27.50 -0.97
N ARG A 52 28.18 28.76 -0.83
CA ARG A 52 27.26 29.90 -0.66
C ARG A 52 26.55 30.11 -2.00
N HIS A 53 25.24 29.83 -2.08
CA HIS A 53 24.24 30.67 -2.75
C HIS A 53 22.83 30.07 -2.62
N ALA A 54 21.85 30.96 -2.38
CA ALA A 54 20.39 30.81 -2.40
C ALA A 54 19.69 30.11 -1.22
N SER A 55 19.35 30.94 -0.23
CA SER A 55 18.37 30.71 0.83
C SER A 55 16.93 30.82 0.31
N SER A 56 16.33 29.73 -0.17
CA SER A 56 14.85 29.65 -0.34
C SER A 56 14.35 28.22 -0.54
N GLN A 57 14.57 27.30 0.40
CA GLN A 57 13.94 25.96 0.34
C GLN A 57 13.88 25.28 1.72
N ASN A 58 13.26 25.93 2.71
CA ASN A 58 12.84 25.28 3.95
C ASN A 58 11.33 25.01 3.89
N SER A 59 10.91 23.89 3.31
CA SER A 59 9.51 23.44 3.31
C SER A 59 9.20 22.40 4.41
N CYS A 60 9.87 22.51 5.56
CA CYS A 60 9.64 21.64 6.72
C CYS A 60 8.74 22.32 7.75
N ALA A 61 7.57 22.78 7.31
CA ALA A 61 6.46 23.14 8.19
C ALA A 61 5.18 22.55 7.58
N VAL A 62 4.99 21.25 7.78
CA VAL A 62 3.73 20.58 7.46
C VAL A 62 2.68 21.13 8.42
N LYS A 63 1.82 22.03 7.93
CA LYS A 63 0.58 22.43 8.59
C LYS A 63 -0.23 21.16 8.92
N HIS A 64 -0.52 20.96 10.20
CA HIS A 64 -1.40 19.91 10.68
C HIS A 64 -2.84 20.20 10.24
N GLU A 65 -3.39 19.38 9.34
CA GLU A 65 -4.84 19.25 9.18
C GLU A 65 -5.30 17.95 9.84
N PHE A 66 -6.00 18.09 10.95
CA PHE A 66 -6.70 17.02 11.65
C PHE A 66 -7.91 16.58 10.82
N ILE A 67 -7.82 15.45 10.11
CA ILE A 67 -8.97 14.77 9.51
C ILE A 67 -9.20 13.48 10.31
N PHE A 68 -9.87 13.62 11.46
CA PHE A 68 -10.32 12.49 12.29
C PHE A 68 -11.85 12.41 12.45
N SER A 69 -12.63 13.27 11.79
CA SER A 69 -14.09 13.32 12.01
C SER A 69 -14.87 12.30 11.18
N GLY A 70 -14.53 12.06 9.91
CA GLY A 70 -15.36 11.24 9.02
C GLY A 70 -15.39 9.74 9.35
N SER A 71 -14.22 9.14 9.56
CA SER A 71 -14.08 7.70 9.84
C SER A 71 -14.54 7.31 11.25
N LEU A 72 -14.37 8.20 12.23
CA LEU A 72 -14.86 7.96 13.59
C LEU A 72 -16.39 8.03 13.64
N SER A 73 -17.00 8.96 12.89
CA SER A 73 -18.47 9.07 12.78
C SER A 73 -19.10 7.81 12.16
N PHE A 74 -18.44 7.22 11.15
CA PHE A 74 -18.90 5.99 10.51
C PHE A 74 -18.85 4.76 11.43
N VAL A 75 -17.77 4.61 12.21
CA VAL A 75 -17.62 3.51 13.17
C VAL A 75 -18.57 3.69 14.35
N LEU A 76 -18.74 4.92 14.84
CA LEU A 76 -19.72 5.23 15.89
C LEU A 76 -21.15 5.00 15.44
N ALA A 77 -21.53 5.41 14.24
CA ALA A 77 -22.87 5.16 13.70
C ALA A 77 -23.15 3.65 13.54
N SER A 78 -22.16 2.88 13.10
CA SER A 78 -22.28 1.43 12.97
C SER A 78 -22.36 0.71 14.32
N MET A 79 -21.57 1.14 15.31
CA MET A 79 -21.62 0.59 16.67
C MET A 79 -22.91 0.99 17.38
N LEU A 80 -23.38 2.23 17.22
CA LEU A 80 -24.65 2.68 17.81
C LEU A 80 -25.85 1.96 17.18
N ALA A 81 -25.85 1.73 15.86
CA ALA A 81 -26.89 0.91 15.22
C ALA A 81 -26.93 -0.53 15.76
N ALA A 82 -25.76 -1.13 16.00
CA ALA A 82 -25.65 -2.46 16.60
C ALA A 82 -26.09 -2.49 18.08
N LEU A 83 -25.79 -1.43 18.84
CA LEU A 83 -26.15 -1.32 20.26
C LEU A 83 -27.64 -0.96 20.47
N CYS A 84 -28.27 -0.26 19.52
CA CYS A 84 -29.67 0.16 19.62
C CYS A 84 -30.69 -0.90 19.14
N GLY A 85 -30.26 -2.14 18.84
CA GLY A 85 -31.17 -3.20 18.40
C GLY A 85 -31.88 -2.91 17.07
N LEU A 86 -31.37 -1.94 16.31
CA LEU A 86 -31.90 -1.57 15.00
C LEU A 86 -31.56 -2.71 14.05
N GLY A 87 -32.58 -3.50 13.65
CA GLY A 87 -32.41 -4.66 12.78
C GLY A 87 -31.63 -4.33 11.50
N PRO A 88 -31.10 -5.35 10.78
CA PRO A 88 -30.23 -5.16 9.61
C PRO A 88 -30.83 -4.25 8.51
N GLN A 89 -32.16 -4.11 8.47
CA GLN A 89 -32.87 -3.17 7.60
C GLN A 89 -32.65 -1.69 7.97
N SER A 90 -32.49 -1.35 9.25
CA SER A 90 -32.22 0.01 9.69
C SER A 90 -30.76 0.42 9.51
N ALA A 91 -29.80 -0.50 9.63
CA ALA A 91 -28.41 -0.21 9.28
C ALA A 91 -28.26 0.08 7.78
N ALA A 92 -28.94 -0.70 6.92
CA ALA A 92 -29.01 -0.43 5.49
C ALA A 92 -29.63 0.94 5.19
N ALA A 93 -30.70 1.33 5.91
CA ALA A 93 -31.31 2.65 5.76
C ALA A 93 -30.40 3.82 6.18
N THR A 94 -29.58 3.65 7.23
CA THR A 94 -28.60 4.68 7.66
C THR A 94 -27.41 4.77 6.70
N PHE A 95 -26.98 3.65 6.11
CA PHE A 95 -25.92 3.60 5.08
C PHE A 95 -26.30 4.36 3.80
N LEU A 96 -27.60 4.53 3.51
CA LEU A 96 -28.07 5.25 2.34
C LEU A 96 -28.13 6.77 2.55
N ARG A 97 -28.11 7.25 3.80
CA ARG A 97 -28.17 8.68 4.13
C ARG A 97 -26.85 9.43 3.94
N HIS A 98 -25.73 8.73 3.99
CA HIS A 98 -24.41 9.35 3.80
C HIS A 98 -23.72 8.74 2.58
N PRO A 99 -23.25 9.57 1.64
CA PRO A 99 -22.58 9.05 0.47
C PRO A 99 -21.27 8.37 0.88
N PRO A 100 -21.01 7.14 0.42
CA PRO A 100 -19.79 6.41 0.76
C PRO A 100 -18.57 7.12 0.16
N PRO A 101 -17.44 7.19 0.89
CA PRO A 101 -16.28 7.94 0.43
C PRO A 101 -15.69 7.36 -0.86
N LEU A 102 -15.23 8.23 -1.76
CA LEU A 102 -14.58 7.86 -3.02
C LEU A 102 -13.32 6.99 -2.79
N LEU A 103 -12.53 7.37 -1.78
CA LEU A 103 -11.28 6.71 -1.40
C LEU A 103 -11.42 5.97 -0.07
N PRO A 104 -10.61 4.91 0.15
CA PRO A 104 -10.53 4.32 1.48
C PRO A 104 -9.89 5.32 2.45
N PRO A 105 -10.11 5.15 3.77
CA PRO A 105 -9.33 5.88 4.78
C PRO A 105 -7.83 5.73 4.48
N THR A 106 -7.13 6.86 4.47
CA THR A 106 -5.69 6.87 4.18
C THR A 106 -4.94 6.15 5.30
N ILE A 107 -4.13 5.16 4.94
CA ILE A 107 -3.26 4.51 5.92
C ILE A 107 -2.16 5.47 6.37
N VAL A 108 -1.76 5.33 7.63
CA VAL A 108 -0.55 5.97 8.13
C VAL A 108 0.62 5.07 7.79
N LEU A 109 1.59 5.56 7.00
CA LEU A 109 2.74 4.77 6.58
C LEU A 109 3.56 4.22 7.75
N HIS A 110 3.58 4.94 8.88
CA HIS A 110 4.24 4.47 10.11
C HIS A 110 3.72 3.10 10.56
N ASP A 111 2.46 2.78 10.28
CA ASP A 111 1.82 1.53 10.70
C ASP A 111 2.25 0.34 9.81
N LEU A 112 2.91 0.60 8.68
CA LEU A 112 3.47 -0.45 7.82
C LEU A 112 4.84 -0.94 8.30
N TRP A 113 5.54 -0.13 9.11
CA TRP A 113 6.91 -0.43 9.51
C TRP A 113 6.93 -1.34 10.74
N PRO A 114 7.58 -2.50 10.69
CA PRO A 114 7.70 -3.36 11.86
C PRO A 114 8.45 -2.66 12.99
N ASP A 115 8.00 -2.90 14.22
CA ASP A 115 8.71 -2.48 15.42
C ASP A 115 10.03 -3.26 15.55
N LEU A 116 11.14 -2.61 15.17
CA LEU A 116 12.50 -3.15 15.29
C LEU A 116 13.12 -2.88 16.67
N SER A 117 12.33 -2.53 17.70
CA SER A 117 12.83 -2.43 19.07
C SER A 117 13.19 -3.82 19.65
N LEU A 118 14.21 -3.86 20.53
CA LEU A 118 14.64 -5.09 21.24
C LEU A 118 13.49 -5.72 22.05
N VAL A 119 12.63 -4.87 22.61
CA VAL A 119 11.44 -5.26 23.34
C VAL A 119 10.25 -4.68 22.62
N GLN A 120 9.67 -5.47 21.72
CA GLN A 120 8.48 -5.04 20.99
C GLN A 120 7.35 -4.75 21.97
N LYS A 121 6.82 -3.53 21.88
CA LYS A 121 5.84 -3.01 22.84
C LYS A 121 4.42 -3.43 22.51
N GLN A 122 4.12 -3.69 21.25
CA GLN A 122 2.77 -3.98 20.77
C GLN A 122 2.80 -5.03 19.65
N ALA A 123 1.72 -5.79 19.52
CA ALA A 123 1.48 -6.57 18.31
C ALA A 123 1.45 -5.64 17.09
N CYS A 124 1.79 -6.17 15.92
CA CYS A 124 1.82 -5.38 14.68
C CYS A 124 0.55 -4.52 14.57
N MET A 125 0.70 -3.19 14.61
CA MET A 125 -0.41 -2.32 14.23
C MET A 125 -0.60 -2.55 12.74
N VAL A 126 -1.81 -2.93 12.35
CA VAL A 126 -2.13 -3.17 10.94
C VAL A 126 -3.09 -2.09 10.53
N PRO A 127 -2.87 -1.43 9.39
CA PRO A 127 -3.88 -0.55 8.84
C PRO A 127 -5.19 -1.31 8.65
N GLN A 128 -6.31 -0.63 8.94
CA GLN A 128 -7.64 -1.23 8.83
C GLN A 128 -7.87 -1.83 7.44
N GLY A 129 -8.40 -3.05 7.39
CA GLY A 129 -8.69 -3.76 6.14
C GLY A 129 -7.49 -4.51 5.53
N MET A 130 -6.32 -4.51 6.17
CA MET A 130 -5.17 -5.31 5.73
C MET A 130 -4.94 -6.54 6.62
N LYS A 131 -4.33 -7.58 6.06
CA LYS A 131 -3.91 -8.76 6.83
C LYS A 131 -2.66 -8.43 7.65
N PRO A 132 -2.62 -8.79 8.95
CA PRO A 132 -1.44 -8.60 9.78
C PRO A 132 -0.22 -9.34 9.23
N LEU A 133 0.97 -8.81 9.56
CA LEU A 133 2.25 -9.45 9.30
C LEU A 133 2.36 -10.83 9.96
N TYR A 134 1.83 -10.93 11.19
CA TYR A 134 1.70 -12.13 12.02
C TYR A 134 0.52 -11.96 12.98
N SER A 135 -0.12 -13.06 13.40
CA SER A 135 -1.30 -13.01 14.26
C SER A 135 -0.97 -12.65 15.72
N MET A 136 -2.00 -12.33 16.51
CA MET A 136 -1.84 -12.22 17.97
C MET A 136 -1.34 -13.52 18.61
N ASP A 137 -1.72 -14.67 18.05
CA ASP A 137 -1.28 -15.96 18.55
C ASP A 137 0.18 -16.25 18.22
N ASP A 138 0.65 -15.82 17.05
CA ASP A 138 2.07 -15.84 16.70
C ASP A 138 2.89 -15.00 17.69
N TRP A 139 2.37 -13.82 18.04
CA TRP A 139 3.00 -12.95 19.02
C TRP A 139 3.04 -13.56 20.43
N ARG A 140 1.92 -14.09 20.92
CA ARG A 140 1.84 -14.79 22.22
C ARG A 140 2.74 -16.01 22.26
N TRP A 141 2.82 -16.75 21.16
CA TRP A 141 3.75 -17.87 21.02
C TRP A 141 5.20 -17.40 21.15
N PHE A 142 5.59 -16.33 20.45
CA PHE A 142 6.92 -15.76 20.55
C PHE A 142 7.23 -15.28 21.98
N GLN A 143 6.30 -14.59 22.63
CA GLN A 143 6.48 -14.13 24.01
C GLN A 143 6.70 -15.29 24.98
N ARG A 144 5.93 -16.38 24.85
CA ARG A 144 6.11 -17.59 25.68
C ARG A 144 7.47 -18.25 25.44
N LYS A 145 7.88 -18.39 24.18
CA LYS A 145 9.10 -19.12 23.82
C LYS A 145 10.39 -18.31 24.04
N TYR A 146 10.37 -17.01 23.75
CA TYR A 146 11.55 -16.17 23.67
C TYR A 146 11.48 -14.90 24.53
N GLY A 147 10.31 -14.54 25.08
CA GLY A 147 10.09 -13.23 25.70
C GLY A 147 10.92 -12.96 26.96
N ALA A 148 11.26 -13.99 27.75
CA ALA A 148 12.16 -13.84 28.90
C ALA A 148 13.62 -13.63 28.43
N GLN A 149 14.08 -14.46 27.50
CA GLN A 149 15.44 -14.39 26.95
C GLN A 149 15.68 -13.08 26.18
N ALA A 150 14.74 -12.67 25.32
CA ALA A 150 14.83 -11.41 24.57
C ALA A 150 14.95 -10.18 25.50
N ARG A 151 14.29 -10.19 26.66
CA ARG A 151 14.40 -9.13 27.67
C ARG A 151 15.78 -9.10 28.35
N ARG A 152 16.37 -10.27 28.62
CA ARG A 152 17.71 -10.37 29.24
C ARG A 152 18.81 -9.95 28.27
N VAL A 153 18.76 -10.49 27.04
CA VAL A 153 19.77 -10.30 26.00
C VAL A 153 19.96 -8.81 25.61
N LYS A 154 18.95 -7.96 25.85
CA LYS A 154 19.05 -6.49 25.69
C LYS A 154 20.20 -5.85 26.48
N TYR A 155 20.61 -6.43 27.60
CA TYR A 155 21.67 -5.89 28.46
C TYR A 155 22.95 -6.72 28.41
N GLU A 156 22.98 -7.78 27.59
CA GLU A 156 24.13 -8.67 27.49
C GLU A 156 25.14 -8.21 26.44
N PHE A 157 26.34 -8.81 26.49
CA PHE A 157 27.41 -8.63 25.51
C PHE A 157 26.97 -9.04 24.10
N LEU A 158 27.61 -8.41 23.10
CA LEU A 158 27.35 -8.63 21.67
C LEU A 158 27.36 -10.12 21.28
N SER A 159 28.32 -10.90 21.77
CA SER A 159 28.47 -12.33 21.46
C SER A 159 27.21 -13.12 21.85
N LYS A 160 26.66 -12.90 23.05
CA LYS A 160 25.43 -13.57 23.51
C LYS A 160 24.21 -13.17 22.67
N ARG A 161 24.12 -11.89 22.26
CA ARG A 161 23.05 -11.42 21.35
C ARG A 161 23.10 -12.13 20.00
N LEU A 162 24.30 -12.29 19.44
CA LEU A 162 24.50 -12.96 18.16
C LEU A 162 24.20 -14.46 18.25
N THR A 163 24.63 -15.14 19.32
CA THR A 163 24.29 -16.55 19.57
C THR A 163 22.78 -16.75 19.67
N PHE A 164 22.09 -15.86 20.38
CA PHE A 164 20.64 -15.89 20.49
C PHE A 164 19.94 -15.63 19.13
N ALA A 165 20.42 -14.65 18.37
CA ALA A 165 19.93 -14.37 17.03
C ALA A 165 20.12 -15.56 16.08
N ALA A 166 21.28 -16.23 16.12
CA ALA A 166 21.55 -17.43 15.32
C ALA A 166 20.60 -18.58 15.66
N ALA A 167 20.33 -18.81 16.94
CA ALA A 167 19.37 -19.83 17.38
C ALA A 167 17.94 -19.54 16.89
N MET A 168 17.51 -18.27 16.96
CA MET A 168 16.20 -17.86 16.43
C MET A 168 16.11 -17.99 14.91
N LEU A 169 17.18 -17.67 14.17
CA LEU A 169 17.21 -17.84 12.72
C LEU A 169 17.09 -19.32 12.32
N LYS A 170 17.80 -20.21 13.03
CA LYS A 170 17.70 -21.66 12.84
C LYS A 170 16.28 -22.16 13.12
N GLN A 171 15.60 -21.61 14.12
CA GLN A 171 14.18 -21.88 14.33
C GLN A 171 13.32 -21.36 13.16
N ALA A 172 13.55 -20.14 12.69
CA ALA A 172 12.78 -19.54 11.59
C ALA A 172 12.87 -20.36 10.29
N GLN A 173 14.01 -21.01 10.05
CA GLN A 173 14.24 -21.91 8.92
C GLN A 173 13.44 -23.21 9.03
N ARG A 174 13.26 -23.73 10.25
CA ARG A 174 12.49 -24.96 10.54
C ARG A 174 10.99 -24.72 10.71
N GLU A 175 10.60 -23.48 10.96
CA GLU A 175 9.21 -23.11 11.24
C GLU A 175 8.33 -23.22 9.98
N THR A 176 7.30 -24.05 10.05
CA THR A 176 6.32 -24.23 8.97
C THR A 176 5.26 -23.13 8.95
N HIS A 177 4.93 -22.55 10.12
CA HIS A 177 3.98 -21.44 10.20
C HIS A 177 4.61 -20.14 9.69
N ARG A 178 4.16 -19.66 8.52
CA ARG A 178 4.74 -18.48 7.84
C ARG A 178 4.73 -17.22 8.72
N GLY A 179 3.67 -16.99 9.50
CA GLY A 179 3.57 -15.84 10.41
C GLY A 179 4.66 -15.85 11.50
N ARG A 180 4.92 -17.02 12.10
CA ARG A 180 5.99 -17.19 13.09
C ARG A 180 7.36 -17.05 12.46
N SER A 181 7.56 -17.64 11.28
CA SER A 181 8.84 -17.52 10.57
C SER A 181 9.17 -16.06 10.24
N ARG A 182 8.19 -15.29 9.73
CA ARG A 182 8.34 -13.84 9.51
C ARG A 182 8.68 -13.09 10.80
N LEU A 183 7.93 -13.32 11.88
CA LEU A 183 8.17 -12.69 13.18
C LEU A 183 9.59 -12.96 13.68
N LEU A 184 10.06 -14.21 13.61
CA LEU A 184 11.41 -14.58 14.02
C LEU A 184 12.47 -13.87 13.18
N CYS A 185 12.32 -13.82 11.85
CA CYS A 185 13.29 -13.13 10.98
C CYS A 185 13.40 -11.64 11.33
N LEU A 186 12.28 -10.96 11.58
CA LEU A 186 12.28 -9.55 11.99
C LEU A 186 12.98 -9.35 13.34
N ARG A 187 12.81 -10.28 14.27
CA ARG A 187 13.45 -10.22 15.60
C ARG A 187 14.95 -10.49 15.51
N VAL A 188 15.38 -11.46 14.69
CA VAL A 188 16.79 -11.70 14.38
C VAL A 188 17.43 -10.45 13.77
N PHE A 189 16.77 -9.85 12.78
CA PHE A 189 17.23 -8.62 12.15
C PHE A 189 17.38 -7.47 13.16
N ALA A 190 16.34 -7.22 13.95
CA ALA A 190 16.33 -6.17 14.98
C ALA A 190 17.50 -6.31 15.97
N LEU A 191 17.74 -7.54 16.46
CA LEU A 191 18.87 -7.81 17.36
C LEU A 191 20.22 -7.48 16.73
N CYS A 192 20.44 -7.89 15.48
CA CYS A 192 21.70 -7.65 14.78
C CYS A 192 21.89 -6.16 14.50
N TYR A 193 20.86 -5.51 13.95
CA TYR A 193 20.90 -4.09 13.61
C TYR A 193 21.14 -3.19 14.85
N GLN A 194 20.45 -3.44 15.96
CA GLN A 194 20.66 -2.68 17.20
C GLN A 194 22.01 -2.91 17.86
N SER A 195 22.61 -4.06 17.56
CA SER A 195 23.98 -4.35 17.97
C SER A 195 25.01 -3.71 17.03
N ARG A 196 24.57 -2.93 16.04
CA ARG A 196 25.37 -2.29 14.98
C ARG A 196 26.27 -3.28 14.23
N SER A 197 25.89 -4.56 14.22
CA SER A 197 26.61 -5.58 13.48
C SER A 197 25.94 -5.76 12.13
N GLY A 198 26.68 -5.50 11.05
CA GLY A 198 26.32 -5.89 9.68
C GLY A 198 26.47 -7.40 9.50
N SER A 199 26.02 -8.16 10.49
CA SER A 199 26.31 -9.57 10.65
C SER A 199 25.71 -10.37 9.49
N PRO A 200 26.40 -11.43 9.02
CA PRO A 200 25.81 -12.43 8.11
C PRO A 200 24.45 -12.95 8.58
N LEU A 201 24.17 -12.92 9.89
CA LEU A 201 22.86 -13.27 10.45
C LEU A 201 21.75 -12.29 10.05
N ALA A 202 22.02 -10.98 10.00
CA ALA A 202 21.05 -9.99 9.56
C ALA A 202 20.72 -10.19 8.08
N GLN A 203 21.74 -10.42 7.27
CA GLN A 203 21.61 -10.72 5.85
C GLN A 203 20.78 -12.00 5.62
N ALA A 204 21.10 -13.07 6.34
CA ALA A 204 20.38 -14.34 6.26
C ALA A 204 18.92 -14.22 6.76
N ALA A 205 18.65 -13.34 7.74
CA ALA A 205 17.29 -13.04 8.18
C ALA A 205 16.47 -12.33 7.08
N VAL A 206 17.06 -11.38 6.36
CA VAL A 206 16.40 -10.74 5.20
C VAL A 206 16.10 -11.77 4.12
N SER A 207 17.09 -12.59 3.74
CA SER A 207 16.91 -13.65 2.74
C SER A 207 15.80 -14.63 3.14
N ARG A 208 15.80 -15.09 4.40
CA ARG A 208 14.77 -15.99 4.90
C ARG A 208 13.39 -15.32 4.92
N TYR A 209 13.31 -14.06 5.34
CA TYR A 209 12.07 -13.30 5.35
C TYR A 209 11.46 -13.21 3.94
N MET A 210 12.27 -12.92 2.92
CA MET A 210 11.81 -12.87 1.53
C MET A 210 11.21 -14.20 1.06
N GLN A 211 11.78 -15.34 1.44
CA GLN A 211 11.26 -16.68 1.09
C GLN A 211 9.86 -16.98 1.66
N VAL A 212 9.47 -16.34 2.76
CA VAL A 212 8.17 -16.56 3.43
C VAL A 212 7.20 -15.38 3.25
N THR A 213 7.56 -14.43 2.39
CA THR A 213 6.78 -13.21 2.11
C THR A 213 5.86 -13.40 0.92
N GLN A 214 4.66 -12.83 1.01
CA GLN A 214 3.74 -12.67 -0.12
C GLN A 214 3.99 -11.31 -0.77
N LEU A 215 4.39 -11.33 -2.05
CA LEU A 215 4.70 -10.13 -2.83
C LEU A 215 3.48 -9.26 -3.16
N HIS A 216 2.26 -9.75 -2.91
CA HIS A 216 1.02 -8.97 -3.09
C HIS A 216 0.45 -8.47 -1.76
N SER A 217 1.33 -8.17 -0.80
CA SER A 217 0.95 -7.70 0.52
C SER A 217 1.79 -6.51 0.95
N VAL A 218 1.18 -5.32 0.95
CA VAL A 218 1.76 -4.06 1.43
C VAL A 218 2.46 -4.25 2.79
N VAL A 219 1.78 -4.88 3.74
CA VAL A 219 2.25 -5.12 5.11
C VAL A 219 3.47 -6.04 5.16
N GLN A 220 3.62 -6.95 4.19
CA GLN A 220 4.75 -7.89 4.17
C GLN A 220 5.93 -7.37 3.34
N ILE A 221 5.71 -6.48 2.37
CA ILE A 221 6.77 -5.85 1.57
C ILE A 221 7.46 -4.72 2.32
N ALA A 222 6.70 -3.92 3.09
CA ALA A 222 7.25 -2.80 3.85
C ALA A 222 8.46 -3.18 4.75
N PRO A 223 8.46 -4.34 5.44
CA PRO A 223 9.65 -4.85 6.12
C PRO A 223 10.87 -5.11 5.23
N ILE A 224 10.69 -5.56 3.97
CA ILE A 224 11.81 -5.78 3.04
C ILE A 224 12.49 -4.45 2.76
N TRP A 225 11.71 -3.41 2.45
CA TRP A 225 12.22 -2.06 2.25
C TRP A 225 12.99 -1.59 3.48
N GLN A 226 12.37 -1.65 4.66
CA GLN A 226 13.00 -1.15 5.89
C GLN A 226 14.30 -1.90 6.23
N MET A 227 14.30 -3.23 6.18
CA MET A 227 15.48 -4.02 6.51
C MET A 227 16.62 -3.79 5.52
N SER A 228 16.32 -3.75 4.21
CA SER A 228 17.32 -3.55 3.16
C SER A 228 17.90 -2.14 3.22
N ASN A 229 17.04 -1.13 3.36
CA ASN A 229 17.46 0.26 3.54
C ASN A 229 18.41 0.40 4.74
N LEU A 230 18.04 -0.18 5.89
CA LEU A 230 18.89 -0.14 7.08
C LEU A 230 20.24 -0.85 6.89
N LEU A 231 20.30 -1.97 6.16
CA LEU A 231 21.57 -2.65 5.86
C LEU A 231 22.45 -1.85 4.89
N ALA A 232 21.85 -1.16 3.93
CA ALA A 232 22.58 -0.36 2.97
C ALA A 232 23.32 0.82 3.61
N TYR A 233 22.73 1.42 4.65
CA TYR A 233 23.36 2.53 5.40
C TYR A 233 24.19 2.09 6.61
N LEU A 234 24.17 0.81 6.97
CA LEU A 234 24.92 0.34 8.13
C LEU A 234 26.43 0.24 7.81
N ALA A 235 27.25 0.99 8.55
CA ALA A 235 28.71 1.04 8.36
C ALA A 235 29.42 -0.32 8.51
N ALA A 236 28.80 -1.27 9.21
CA ALA A 236 29.35 -2.62 9.37
C ALA A 236 29.02 -3.55 8.18
N THR A 237 28.12 -3.16 7.28
CA THR A 237 27.82 -3.93 6.06
C THR A 237 28.96 -3.74 5.04
N PRO A 238 29.49 -4.79 4.41
CA PRO A 238 30.48 -4.67 3.33
C PRO A 238 29.99 -3.80 2.17
N LEU A 239 30.87 -3.06 1.50
CA LEU A 239 30.49 -2.11 0.44
C LEU A 239 29.70 -2.79 -0.70
N VAL A 240 30.12 -3.97 -1.12
CA VAL A 240 29.44 -4.76 -2.17
C VAL A 240 28.01 -5.12 -1.74
N ASP A 241 27.84 -5.51 -0.48
CA ASP A 241 26.53 -5.85 0.07
C ASP A 241 25.64 -4.61 0.22
N ARG A 242 26.19 -3.45 0.61
CA ARG A 242 25.42 -2.20 0.70
C ARG A 242 24.78 -1.85 -0.64
N ARG A 243 25.54 -1.94 -1.73
CA ARG A 243 25.03 -1.72 -3.09
C ARG A 243 23.89 -2.65 -3.44
N ARG A 244 24.01 -3.94 -3.08
CA ARG A 244 22.95 -4.92 -3.28
C ARG A 244 21.69 -4.58 -2.47
N TYR A 245 21.85 -4.13 -1.24
CA TYR A 245 20.74 -3.75 -0.38
C TYR A 245 20.09 -2.41 -0.76
N ASP A 246 20.84 -1.47 -1.35
CA ASP A 246 20.30 -0.27 -1.97
C ASP A 246 19.33 -0.65 -3.11
N ILE A 247 19.79 -1.52 -4.02
CA ILE A 247 18.96 -2.02 -5.13
C ILE A 247 17.72 -2.75 -4.60
N LEU A 248 17.89 -3.63 -3.61
CA LEU A 248 16.77 -4.38 -3.01
C LEU A 248 15.77 -3.46 -2.30
N ALA A 249 16.25 -2.41 -1.62
CA ALA A 249 15.39 -1.41 -1.00
C ALA A 249 14.55 -0.72 -2.07
N GLU A 250 15.15 -0.25 -3.17
CA GLU A 250 14.41 0.43 -4.23
C GLU A 250 13.44 -0.50 -4.98
N GLN A 251 13.80 -1.75 -5.20
CA GLN A 251 12.88 -2.78 -5.71
C GLN A 251 11.67 -2.97 -4.79
N ALA A 252 11.90 -3.04 -3.47
CA ALA A 252 10.81 -3.12 -2.50
C ALA A 252 9.98 -1.84 -2.44
N ASN A 253 10.58 -0.67 -2.67
CA ASN A 253 9.91 0.63 -2.74
C ASN A 253 8.95 0.70 -3.95
N VAL A 254 9.43 0.25 -5.13
CA VAL A 254 8.61 0.13 -6.34
C VAL A 254 7.46 -0.85 -6.13
N GLN A 255 7.72 -2.06 -5.61
CA GLN A 255 6.65 -3.03 -5.33
C GLN A 255 5.64 -2.45 -4.33
N LEU A 256 6.09 -1.85 -3.23
CA LEU A 256 5.24 -1.28 -2.20
C LEU A 256 4.33 -0.18 -2.77
N THR A 257 4.87 0.67 -3.63
CA THR A 257 4.11 1.70 -4.36
C THR A 257 2.96 1.09 -5.15
N LEU A 258 3.25 0.07 -5.95
CA LEU A 258 2.28 -0.55 -6.85
C LEU A 258 1.18 -1.27 -6.06
N GLU A 259 1.55 -1.98 -5.00
CA GLU A 259 0.59 -2.66 -4.12
C GLU A 259 -0.29 -1.64 -3.38
N LEU A 260 0.25 -0.50 -2.93
CA LEU A 260 -0.53 0.58 -2.33
C LEU A 260 -1.54 1.17 -3.31
N LEU A 261 -1.17 1.36 -4.57
CA LEU A 261 -2.11 1.78 -5.61
C LEU A 261 -3.22 0.72 -5.81
N TRP A 262 -2.86 -0.55 -5.81
CA TRP A 262 -3.78 -1.66 -6.01
C TRP A 262 -4.87 -1.73 -4.94
N VAL A 263 -4.51 -1.44 -3.68
CA VAL A 263 -5.48 -1.36 -2.56
C VAL A 263 -6.16 0.01 -2.43
N GLY A 264 -5.99 0.91 -3.42
CA GLY A 264 -6.61 2.23 -3.46
C GLY A 264 -6.00 3.25 -2.48
N GLN A 265 -4.81 3.00 -1.95
CA GLN A 265 -4.09 3.88 -1.02
C GLN A 265 -3.22 4.90 -1.79
N VAL A 266 -3.84 5.66 -2.69
CA VAL A 266 -3.15 6.58 -3.62
C VAL A 266 -2.27 7.61 -2.91
N ARG A 267 -2.76 8.18 -1.80
CA ARG A 267 -1.99 9.14 -0.99
C ARG A 267 -0.77 8.50 -0.33
N ALA A 268 -0.88 7.26 0.11
CA ALA A 268 0.24 6.52 0.70
C ALA A 268 1.25 6.14 -0.39
N ALA A 269 0.79 5.65 -1.55
CA ALA A 269 1.63 5.37 -2.71
C ALA A 269 2.41 6.61 -3.16
N TYR A 270 1.76 7.78 -3.21
CA TYR A 270 2.42 9.04 -3.54
C TYR A 270 3.56 9.40 -2.57
N ARG A 271 3.34 9.21 -1.26
CA ARG A 271 4.38 9.43 -0.25
C ARG A 271 5.54 8.45 -0.40
N VAL A 272 5.26 7.18 -0.66
CA VAL A 272 6.29 6.14 -0.91
C VAL A 272 7.09 6.46 -2.18
N VAL A 273 6.43 6.86 -3.27
CA VAL A 273 7.12 7.28 -4.51
C VAL A 273 8.02 8.49 -4.31
N ARG A 274 7.67 9.44 -3.44
CA ARG A 274 8.59 10.55 -3.11
C ARG A 274 9.89 10.06 -2.48
N HIS A 275 9.88 8.91 -1.79
CA HIS A 275 11.10 8.28 -1.28
C HIS A 275 11.94 7.62 -2.37
N LEU A 276 11.37 7.23 -3.53
CA LEU A 276 12.14 6.72 -4.68
C LEU A 276 13.17 7.74 -5.21
N GLY A 277 12.96 9.04 -4.98
CA GLY A 277 13.91 10.08 -5.41
C GLY A 277 15.10 10.25 -4.46
N ILE A 278 14.97 9.83 -3.21
CA ILE A 278 15.97 10.03 -2.16
C ILE A 278 17.11 9.01 -2.28
N HIS A 279 16.83 7.83 -2.84
CA HIS A 279 17.77 6.71 -2.94
C HIS A 279 18.24 6.44 -4.38
N GLU A 280 18.15 7.42 -5.29
CA GLU A 280 18.80 7.34 -6.62
C GLU A 280 20.33 7.46 -6.51
N THR A 281 20.95 6.57 -5.74
CA THR A 281 22.39 6.47 -5.62
C THR A 281 23.00 6.09 -6.98
N LEU A 282 24.29 6.32 -7.17
CA LEU A 282 25.00 5.91 -8.40
C LEU A 282 24.77 4.43 -8.74
N THR A 283 24.66 3.58 -7.72
CA THR A 283 24.38 2.15 -7.87
C THR A 283 22.99 1.91 -8.45
N VAL A 284 21.95 2.57 -7.94
CA VAL A 284 20.58 2.43 -8.47
C VAL A 284 20.50 2.98 -9.90
N ARG A 285 21.17 4.11 -10.17
CA ARG A 285 21.21 4.72 -11.51
C ARG A 285 21.89 3.85 -12.56
N SER A 286 22.84 3.01 -12.15
CA SER A 286 23.50 2.06 -13.04
C SER A 286 22.63 0.84 -13.40
N ASP A 287 21.53 0.60 -12.68
CA ASP A 287 20.57 -0.46 -13.00
C ASP A 287 19.46 0.10 -13.92
N HIS A 288 19.66 -0.02 -15.23
CA HIS A 288 18.71 0.47 -16.24
C HIS A 288 17.30 -0.12 -16.09
N ARG A 289 17.21 -1.38 -15.67
CA ARG A 289 15.90 -2.05 -15.50
C ARG A 289 15.17 -1.44 -14.32
N LEU A 290 15.83 -1.31 -13.17
CA LEU A 290 15.23 -0.69 -11.99
C LEU A 290 14.84 0.77 -12.25
N MET A 291 15.69 1.54 -12.95
CA MET A 291 15.36 2.92 -13.32
C MET A 291 14.11 3.01 -14.22
N PHE A 292 13.95 2.08 -15.16
CA PHE A 292 12.73 1.98 -15.96
C PHE A 292 11.51 1.67 -15.09
N GLU A 293 11.59 0.66 -14.22
CA GLU A 293 10.51 0.26 -13.31
C GLU A 293 10.11 1.41 -12.35
N MET A 294 11.09 2.16 -11.82
CA MET A 294 10.86 3.36 -11.00
C MET A 294 10.15 4.48 -11.79
N SER A 295 10.58 4.73 -13.03
CA SER A 295 9.97 5.73 -13.92
C SER A 295 8.51 5.39 -14.22
N VAL A 296 8.22 4.11 -14.50
CA VAL A 296 6.85 3.64 -14.73
C VAL A 296 6.01 3.79 -13.46
N ALA A 297 6.52 3.39 -12.29
CA ALA A 297 5.81 3.55 -11.02
C ALA A 297 5.48 5.03 -10.71
N ARG A 298 6.44 5.94 -10.93
CA ARG A 298 6.22 7.40 -10.79
C ARG A 298 5.12 7.90 -11.72
N THR A 299 5.18 7.48 -12.98
CA THR A 299 4.19 7.87 -14.00
C THR A 299 2.79 7.39 -13.62
N ILE A 300 2.65 6.12 -13.21
CA ILE A 300 1.36 5.56 -12.79
C ILE A 300 0.81 6.30 -11.57
N VAL A 301 1.65 6.58 -10.57
CA VAL A 301 1.21 7.34 -9.38
C VAL A 301 0.75 8.74 -9.75
N GLN A 302 1.50 9.46 -10.58
CA GLN A 302 1.13 10.81 -11.01
C GLN A 302 -0.19 10.81 -11.80
N GLN A 303 -0.34 9.90 -12.76
CA GLN A 303 -1.56 9.76 -13.55
C GLN A 303 -2.76 9.38 -12.67
N THR A 304 -2.56 8.48 -11.70
CA THR A 304 -3.61 8.08 -10.76
C THR A 304 -4.00 9.23 -9.84
N GLN A 305 -3.04 10.02 -9.37
CA GLN A 305 -3.32 11.19 -8.55
C GLN A 305 -4.16 12.24 -9.29
N ARG A 306 -3.83 12.52 -10.56
CA ARG A 306 -4.62 13.42 -11.40
C ARG A 306 -6.04 12.90 -11.60
N MET A 307 -6.18 11.63 -11.97
CA MET A 307 -7.50 10.97 -12.09
C MET A 307 -8.33 11.10 -10.80
N ILE A 308 -7.72 10.90 -9.63
CA ILE A 308 -8.42 11.06 -8.35
C ILE A 308 -8.84 12.51 -8.08
N GLN A 309 -8.04 13.50 -8.47
CA GLN A 309 -8.41 14.91 -8.33
C GLN A 309 -9.62 15.26 -9.21
N ASP A 310 -9.64 14.76 -10.44
CA ASP A 310 -10.76 14.94 -11.36
C ASP A 310 -12.00 14.21 -10.84
N LEU A 311 -11.86 12.97 -10.36
CA LEU A 311 -12.95 12.21 -9.75
C LEU A 311 -13.48 12.85 -8.47
N ASP A 312 -12.64 13.52 -7.66
CA ASP A 312 -13.09 14.28 -6.48
C ASP A 312 -13.99 15.47 -6.89
N LYS A 313 -13.75 16.06 -8.07
CA LYS A 313 -14.61 17.10 -8.65
C LYS A 313 -15.94 16.48 -9.12
N GLN A 314 -15.88 15.40 -9.89
CA GLN A 314 -17.08 14.71 -10.37
C GLN A 314 -17.92 14.16 -9.24
N TYR A 315 -17.29 13.59 -8.22
CA TYR A 315 -17.98 13.11 -7.03
C TYR A 315 -18.73 14.24 -6.32
N ARG A 316 -18.15 15.43 -6.18
CA ARG A 316 -18.85 16.59 -5.61
C ARG A 316 -20.04 17.04 -6.46
N LEU A 317 -19.91 17.07 -7.79
CA LEU A 317 -21.00 17.39 -8.71
C LEU A 317 -22.13 16.34 -8.61
N MET A 318 -21.76 15.06 -8.59
CA MET A 318 -22.68 13.95 -8.39
C MET A 318 -23.45 14.09 -7.06
N LEU A 319 -22.77 14.43 -5.95
CA LEU A 319 -23.42 14.67 -4.65
C LEU A 319 -24.35 15.89 -4.65
N SER A 320 -24.15 16.85 -5.55
CA SER A 320 -25.07 17.97 -5.75
C SER A 320 -26.29 17.64 -6.63
N GLY A 321 -26.41 16.39 -7.08
CA GLY A 321 -27.53 15.91 -7.90
C GLY A 321 -27.27 15.90 -9.41
N GLN A 322 -26.05 16.22 -9.86
CA GLN A 322 -25.72 16.18 -11.29
C GLN A 322 -25.50 14.74 -11.77
N GLU A 323 -26.48 14.20 -12.48
CA GLU A 323 -26.45 12.83 -13.02
C GLU A 323 -25.28 12.58 -13.98
N SER A 324 -24.92 13.58 -14.82
CA SER A 324 -23.83 13.45 -15.80
C SER A 324 -22.47 13.15 -15.15
N ALA A 325 -22.25 13.56 -13.91
CA ALA A 325 -21.02 13.30 -13.16
C ALA A 325 -20.98 11.89 -12.55
N ALA A 326 -22.12 11.19 -12.48
CA ALA A 326 -22.21 9.87 -11.85
C ALA A 326 -21.49 8.77 -12.65
N MET A 327 -21.41 8.91 -13.98
CA MET A 327 -20.80 7.91 -14.87
C MET A 327 -19.30 7.69 -14.56
N GLU A 328 -18.52 8.76 -14.44
CA GLU A 328 -17.08 8.65 -14.15
C GLU A 328 -16.83 7.97 -12.79
N VAL A 329 -17.58 8.37 -11.77
CA VAL A 329 -17.50 7.80 -10.41
C VAL A 329 -17.91 6.32 -10.43
N TYR A 330 -18.96 5.98 -11.19
CA TYR A 330 -19.42 4.61 -11.35
C TYR A 330 -18.37 3.73 -12.05
N LEU A 331 -17.78 4.21 -13.15
CA LEU A 331 -16.73 3.50 -13.87
C LEU A 331 -15.50 3.29 -13.00
N TYR A 332 -15.11 4.29 -12.21
CA TYR A 332 -14.04 4.15 -11.22
C TYR A 332 -14.37 3.06 -10.19
N ALA A 333 -15.57 3.13 -9.59
CA ALA A 333 -16.05 2.20 -8.57
C ALA A 333 -16.25 0.76 -9.08
N THR A 334 -16.27 0.56 -10.41
CA THR A 334 -16.57 -0.74 -11.02
C THR A 334 -15.36 -1.35 -11.71
N VAL A 335 -14.57 -0.54 -12.41
CA VAL A 335 -13.49 -1.01 -13.29
C VAL A 335 -12.09 -0.73 -12.72
N VAL A 336 -11.92 0.34 -11.93
CA VAL A 336 -10.59 0.76 -11.44
C VAL A 336 -10.34 0.29 -10.01
N SER A 337 -11.21 0.67 -9.09
CA SER A 337 -11.16 0.24 -7.69
C SER A 337 -12.55 -0.26 -7.32
N PRO A 338 -12.80 -1.59 -7.32
CA PRO A 338 -14.10 -2.13 -7.00
C PRO A 338 -14.62 -1.66 -5.63
N ARG A 339 -15.70 -0.86 -5.65
CA ARG A 339 -16.32 -0.21 -4.49
C ARG A 339 -17.81 -0.55 -4.50
N PRO A 340 -18.22 -1.74 -4.02
CA PRO A 340 -19.61 -2.19 -4.13
C PRO A 340 -20.60 -1.25 -3.46
N HIS A 341 -20.23 -0.64 -2.33
CA HIS A 341 -21.07 0.32 -1.62
C HIS A 341 -21.28 1.63 -2.40
N LEU A 342 -20.23 2.16 -3.04
CA LEU A 342 -20.33 3.36 -3.88
C LEU A 342 -21.16 3.10 -5.13
N ARG A 343 -20.91 1.96 -5.79
CA ARG A 343 -21.74 1.49 -6.90
C ARG A 343 -23.22 1.36 -6.51
N ALA A 344 -23.52 0.73 -5.37
CA ALA A 344 -24.89 0.56 -4.90
C ALA A 344 -25.56 1.91 -4.60
N TRP A 345 -24.83 2.85 -3.97
CA TRP A 345 -25.34 4.19 -3.69
C TRP A 345 -25.69 4.95 -4.98
N ILE A 346 -24.81 4.92 -5.98
CA ILE A 346 -25.05 5.55 -7.30
C ILE A 346 -26.31 4.96 -7.95
N LEU A 347 -26.42 3.64 -7.97
CA LEU A 347 -27.55 2.97 -8.62
C LEU A 347 -28.87 3.17 -7.89
N LEU A 348 -28.85 3.43 -6.58
CA LEU A 348 -30.06 3.80 -5.86
C LEU A 348 -30.64 5.13 -6.37
N HIS A 349 -29.77 6.09 -6.67
CA HIS A 349 -30.18 7.45 -7.06
C HIS A 349 -30.43 7.55 -8.57
N TRP A 350 -29.69 6.80 -9.39
CA TRP A 350 -29.73 6.91 -10.85
C TRP A 350 -29.94 5.56 -11.56
N SER A 351 -30.80 4.70 -11.02
CA SER A 351 -31.10 3.37 -11.61
C SER A 351 -31.63 3.41 -13.05
N ARG A 352 -32.29 4.51 -13.45
CA ARG A 352 -32.88 4.70 -14.79
C ARG A 352 -32.00 5.51 -15.74
N SER A 353 -30.85 5.98 -15.27
CA SER A 353 -29.86 6.73 -16.07
C SER A 353 -29.06 5.83 -17.02
N PRO A 354 -28.22 6.40 -17.90
CA PRO A 354 -27.19 5.66 -18.63
C PRO A 354 -26.30 4.80 -17.72
N VAL A 355 -26.03 5.24 -16.47
CA VAL A 355 -25.26 4.45 -15.49
C VAL A 355 -26.00 3.17 -15.11
N GLY A 356 -27.31 3.26 -14.90
CA GLY A 356 -28.15 2.11 -14.58
C GLY A 356 -28.32 1.14 -15.76
N GLU A 357 -28.31 1.64 -16.99
CA GLU A 357 -28.27 0.82 -18.20
C GLU A 357 -26.94 0.08 -18.35
N LEU A 358 -25.81 0.78 -18.23
CA LEU A 358 -24.48 0.16 -18.26
C LEU A 358 -24.35 -0.91 -17.18
N ASP A 359 -24.83 -0.64 -15.97
CA ASP A 359 -24.80 -1.62 -14.87
C ASP A 359 -25.62 -2.88 -15.18
N ARG A 360 -26.78 -2.73 -15.83
CA ARG A 360 -27.59 -3.86 -16.28
C ARG A 360 -26.82 -4.71 -17.30
N LEU A 361 -26.18 -4.08 -18.30
CA LEU A 361 -25.35 -4.78 -19.29
C LEU A 361 -24.17 -5.50 -18.65
N MET A 362 -23.47 -4.85 -17.71
CA MET A 362 -22.35 -5.46 -16.99
C MET A 362 -22.77 -6.66 -16.15
N ARG A 363 -23.95 -6.60 -15.50
CA ARG A 363 -24.51 -7.75 -14.77
C ARG A 363 -24.96 -8.85 -15.72
N ALA A 364 -25.54 -8.49 -16.87
CA ALA A 364 -25.98 -9.43 -17.89
C ALA A 364 -24.79 -10.21 -18.46
N CYS A 365 -23.72 -9.56 -18.91
CA CYS A 365 -22.50 -10.22 -19.42
C CYS A 365 -21.85 -11.19 -18.42
N ARG A 366 -22.00 -10.95 -17.10
CA ARG A 366 -21.52 -11.89 -16.07
C ARG A 366 -22.35 -13.17 -15.98
N LYS A 367 -23.64 -13.10 -16.28
CA LYS A 367 -24.58 -14.23 -16.22
C LYS A 367 -24.67 -14.95 -17.56
N ASP A 368 -24.78 -14.17 -18.63
CA ASP A 368 -24.85 -14.64 -20.01
C ASP A 368 -23.67 -14.04 -20.80
N PRO A 369 -22.66 -14.87 -21.12
CA PRO A 369 -21.52 -14.44 -21.91
C PRO A 369 -21.86 -13.96 -23.34
N SER A 370 -23.08 -14.22 -23.86
CA SER A 370 -23.57 -13.68 -25.13
C SER A 370 -23.75 -12.14 -25.08
N GLU A 371 -24.08 -11.60 -23.90
CA GLU A 371 -24.28 -10.16 -23.68
C GLU A 371 -22.96 -9.38 -23.59
N CYS A 372 -21.81 -10.07 -23.58
CA CYS A 372 -20.51 -9.42 -23.46
C CYS A 372 -20.15 -8.54 -24.66
N TYR A 373 -20.69 -8.80 -25.85
CA TYR A 373 -20.51 -7.89 -26.98
C TYR A 373 -21.15 -6.52 -26.72
N ARG A 374 -22.41 -6.50 -26.25
CA ARG A 374 -23.15 -5.27 -25.94
C ARG A 374 -22.53 -4.51 -24.77
N CYS A 375 -22.14 -5.24 -23.72
CA CYS A 375 -21.40 -4.68 -22.58
C CYS A 375 -20.09 -4.02 -23.02
N ALA A 376 -19.28 -4.72 -23.84
CA ALA A 376 -18.03 -4.20 -24.34
C ALA A 376 -18.22 -2.94 -25.20
N ARG A 377 -19.24 -2.93 -26.07
CA ARG A 377 -19.58 -1.77 -26.90
C ARG A 377 -20.00 -0.56 -26.06
N ALA A 378 -20.82 -0.77 -25.03
CA ALA A 378 -21.21 0.30 -24.12
C ALA A 378 -20.00 0.87 -23.36
N LEU A 379 -19.14 -0.01 -22.82
CA LEU A 379 -17.90 0.42 -22.16
C LEU A 379 -16.97 1.19 -23.11
N GLN A 380 -16.84 0.76 -24.38
CA GLN A 380 -16.03 1.46 -25.37
C GLN A 380 -16.60 2.85 -25.67
N ALA A 381 -17.93 2.99 -25.82
CA ALA A 381 -18.57 4.28 -26.04
C ALA A 381 -18.33 5.25 -24.86
N GLU A 382 -18.50 4.77 -23.63
CA GLU A 382 -18.19 5.56 -22.43
C GLU A 382 -16.71 5.94 -22.37
N ALA A 383 -15.81 5.04 -22.76
CA ALA A 383 -14.39 5.36 -22.78
C ALA A 383 -13.99 6.43 -23.81
N GLN A 384 -14.76 6.62 -24.88
CA GLN A 384 -14.48 7.63 -25.91
C GLN A 384 -14.76 9.05 -25.42
N VAL A 385 -15.70 9.22 -24.49
CA VAL A 385 -16.04 10.53 -23.90
C VAL A 385 -15.17 10.90 -22.70
N LEU A 386 -14.41 9.94 -22.15
CA LEU A 386 -13.51 10.18 -21.03
C LEU A 386 -12.23 10.92 -21.46
N PRO A 387 -11.67 11.80 -20.60
CA PRO A 387 -10.36 12.39 -20.83
C PRO A 387 -9.28 11.31 -20.91
N ALA A 388 -8.24 11.56 -21.70
CA ALA A 388 -7.09 10.67 -21.78
C ALA A 388 -6.45 10.48 -20.39
N GLY A 389 -6.34 9.24 -19.93
CA GLY A 389 -5.81 8.94 -18.59
C GLY A 389 -6.12 7.53 -18.10
N VAL A 390 -5.83 7.29 -16.82
CA VAL A 390 -5.96 5.96 -16.19
C VAL A 390 -7.39 5.43 -16.29
N LEU A 391 -8.41 6.26 -16.02
CA LEU A 391 -9.80 5.85 -16.06
C LEU A 391 -10.21 5.38 -17.46
N ARG A 392 -9.95 6.20 -18.49
CA ARG A 392 -10.20 5.84 -19.89
C ARG A 392 -9.51 4.54 -20.28
N ASN A 393 -8.21 4.42 -20.01
CA ASN A 393 -7.43 3.23 -20.36
C ASN A 393 -7.97 1.96 -19.68
N ARG A 394 -8.47 2.10 -18.44
CA ARG A 394 -9.08 1.00 -17.68
C ARG A 394 -10.42 0.56 -18.24
N VAL A 395 -11.26 1.52 -18.62
CA VAL A 395 -12.56 1.25 -19.23
C VAL A 395 -12.38 0.60 -20.60
N LEU A 396 -11.45 1.10 -21.42
CA LEU A 396 -11.05 0.45 -22.67
C LEU A 396 -10.54 -0.98 -22.47
N PHE A 397 -9.70 -1.21 -21.45
CA PHE A 397 -9.21 -2.55 -21.15
C PHE A 397 -10.32 -3.51 -20.66
N ALA A 398 -11.32 -3.01 -19.94
CA ALA A 398 -12.49 -3.79 -19.59
C ALA A 398 -13.33 -4.16 -20.83
N ALA A 399 -13.56 -3.20 -21.72
CA ALA A 399 -14.21 -3.45 -23.01
C ALA A 399 -13.45 -4.53 -23.82
N LEU A 400 -12.12 -4.40 -23.92
CA LEU A 400 -11.26 -5.40 -24.57
C LEU A 400 -11.45 -6.80 -23.97
N THR A 401 -11.48 -6.90 -22.65
CA THR A 401 -11.64 -8.17 -21.93
C THR A 401 -12.98 -8.82 -22.26
N ASP A 402 -14.06 -8.04 -22.32
CA ASP A 402 -15.40 -8.54 -22.62
C ASP A 402 -15.56 -8.91 -24.11
N TYR A 403 -14.96 -8.15 -25.04
CA TYR A 403 -14.88 -8.54 -26.47
C TYR A 403 -14.13 -9.87 -26.65
N VAL A 404 -12.98 -10.03 -25.99
CA VAL A 404 -12.20 -11.27 -26.05
C VAL A 404 -12.97 -12.43 -25.44
N ARG A 405 -13.69 -12.21 -24.33
CA ARG A 405 -14.57 -13.22 -23.74
C ARG A 405 -15.67 -13.64 -24.72
N TYR A 406 -16.33 -12.67 -25.36
CA TYR A 406 -17.36 -12.91 -26.36
C TYR A 406 -16.85 -13.80 -27.52
N LEU A 407 -15.66 -13.49 -28.05
CA LEU A 407 -15.05 -14.22 -29.17
C LEU A 407 -14.66 -15.66 -28.85
N LYS A 408 -14.31 -15.95 -27.58
CA LYS A 408 -13.88 -17.28 -27.12
C LYS A 408 -15.02 -18.28 -26.96
N LEU A 409 -16.27 -17.83 -26.89
CA LEU A 409 -17.41 -18.70 -26.62
C LEU A 409 -17.82 -19.50 -27.87
N PRO A 410 -17.99 -20.83 -27.77
CA PRO A 410 -18.44 -21.65 -28.88
C PRO A 410 -19.84 -21.30 -29.37
N LEU A 411 -20.76 -20.98 -28.46
CA LEU A 411 -22.17 -20.66 -28.77
C LEU A 411 -22.30 -19.44 -29.68
N ASN A 412 -21.37 -18.49 -29.59
CA ASN A 412 -21.39 -17.27 -30.38
C ASN A 412 -20.86 -17.48 -31.81
N ARG A 413 -20.38 -18.68 -32.18
CA ARG A 413 -19.85 -18.97 -33.53
C ARG A 413 -20.86 -18.73 -34.65
N HIS A 414 -22.16 -18.89 -34.35
CA HIS A 414 -23.23 -18.70 -35.32
C HIS A 414 -23.53 -17.21 -35.58
N ASN A 415 -23.19 -16.31 -34.66
CA ASN A 415 -23.35 -14.87 -34.86
C ASN A 415 -22.13 -14.27 -35.60
N ARG A 416 -22.09 -14.48 -36.93
CA ARG A 416 -20.97 -14.04 -37.78
C ARG A 416 -20.75 -12.52 -37.74
N VAL A 417 -21.82 -11.73 -37.68
CA VAL A 417 -21.75 -10.27 -37.71
C VAL A 417 -21.09 -9.74 -36.43
N GLU A 418 -21.62 -10.09 -35.25
CA GLU A 418 -21.07 -9.62 -33.98
C GLU A 418 -19.64 -10.11 -33.73
N ARG A 419 -19.28 -11.31 -34.20
CA ARG A 419 -17.89 -11.79 -34.14
C ARG A 419 -16.96 -10.95 -35.00
N THR A 420 -17.36 -10.60 -36.22
CA THR A 420 -16.56 -9.73 -37.09
C THR A 420 -16.41 -8.34 -36.47
N LEU A 421 -17.50 -7.76 -35.99
CA LEU A 421 -17.49 -6.46 -35.31
C LEU A 421 -16.63 -6.49 -34.03
N SER A 422 -16.71 -7.57 -33.25
CA SER A 422 -15.86 -7.76 -32.06
C SER A 422 -14.37 -7.84 -32.42
N ARG A 423 -14.00 -8.50 -33.52
CA ARG A 423 -12.60 -8.56 -33.98
C ARG A 423 -12.06 -7.19 -34.37
N ILE A 424 -12.86 -6.43 -35.12
CA ILE A 424 -12.54 -5.05 -35.50
C ILE A 424 -12.42 -4.18 -34.24
N ALA A 425 -13.37 -4.29 -33.33
CA ALA A 425 -13.37 -3.54 -32.08
C ALA A 425 -12.17 -3.87 -31.19
N VAL A 426 -11.75 -5.14 -31.10
CA VAL A 426 -10.52 -5.53 -30.37
C VAL A 426 -9.32 -4.77 -30.91
N GLN A 427 -9.15 -4.72 -32.23
CA GLN A 427 -8.04 -4.00 -32.85
C GLN A 427 -8.13 -2.49 -32.57
N GLN A 428 -9.30 -1.89 -32.77
CA GLN A 428 -9.54 -0.47 -32.49
C GLN A 428 -9.27 -0.10 -31.04
N VAL A 429 -9.72 -0.92 -30.09
CA VAL A 429 -9.56 -0.66 -28.65
C VAL A 429 -8.08 -0.75 -28.25
N ILE A 430 -7.31 -1.66 -28.85
CA ILE A 430 -5.85 -1.75 -28.68
C ILE A 430 -5.16 -0.51 -29.25
N GLU A 431 -5.53 -0.09 -30.46
CA GLU A 431 -5.02 1.13 -31.11
C GLU A 431 -5.34 2.40 -30.29
N GLN A 432 -6.52 2.44 -29.67
CA GLN A 432 -6.95 3.50 -28.75
C GLN A 432 -6.21 3.48 -27.40
N GLY A 433 -5.31 2.53 -27.17
CA GLY A 433 -4.45 2.48 -25.99
C GLY A 433 -4.93 1.55 -24.88
N ALA A 434 -5.87 0.64 -25.14
CA ALA A 434 -6.23 -0.40 -24.18
C ALA A 434 -5.04 -1.31 -23.91
N ARG A 435 -4.48 -1.21 -22.71
CA ARG A 435 -3.34 -2.02 -22.29
C ARG A 435 -3.59 -2.60 -20.91
N PRO A 436 -3.15 -3.84 -20.66
CA PRO A 436 -3.11 -4.35 -19.30
C PRO A 436 -2.18 -3.46 -18.47
N ASN A 437 -2.30 -3.56 -17.14
CA ASN A 437 -1.28 -2.96 -16.31
C ASN A 437 0.09 -3.51 -16.64
N PRO A 438 1.15 -2.67 -16.65
CA PRO A 438 2.49 -3.18 -16.72
C PRO A 438 2.68 -4.10 -15.51
N ASN A 439 3.00 -5.37 -15.77
CA ASN A 439 3.22 -6.36 -14.73
C ASN A 439 4.62 -6.16 -14.16
N ILE A 440 4.74 -5.17 -13.26
CA ILE A 440 6.00 -4.80 -12.61
C ILE A 440 6.05 -5.50 -11.27
N ASN A 441 6.84 -6.56 -11.20
CA ASN A 441 7.14 -7.26 -9.94
C ASN A 441 8.66 -7.34 -9.72
N PRO A 442 9.31 -6.23 -9.32
CA PRO A 442 10.76 -6.17 -9.13
C PRO A 442 11.30 -7.26 -8.19
N LEU A 443 10.48 -7.73 -7.25
CA LEU A 443 10.86 -8.75 -6.28
C LEU A 443 10.61 -10.21 -6.76
N GLN A 444 9.87 -10.43 -7.84
CA GLN A 444 9.42 -11.77 -8.26
C GLN A 444 10.58 -12.72 -8.58
N GLY A 445 11.69 -12.21 -9.14
CA GLY A 445 12.89 -13.01 -9.43
C GLY A 445 13.82 -13.25 -8.23
N LEU A 446 13.55 -12.60 -7.08
CA LEU A 446 14.39 -12.67 -5.89
C LEU A 446 13.79 -13.54 -4.79
N VAL A 447 12.49 -13.79 -4.84
CA VAL A 447 11.80 -14.69 -3.91
C VAL A 447 12.02 -16.14 -4.35
N GLY A 448 12.58 -16.96 -3.47
CA GLY A 448 12.77 -18.40 -3.69
C GLY A 448 14.14 -18.82 -4.22
N MET A 449 15.00 -17.88 -4.62
CA MET A 449 16.41 -18.18 -4.91
C MET A 449 17.17 -18.42 -3.59
N PRO A 450 17.76 -19.60 -3.36
CA PRO A 450 18.75 -19.75 -2.31
C PRO A 450 19.94 -18.86 -2.71
N THR A 451 20.25 -17.84 -1.91
CA THR A 451 21.56 -17.21 -1.98
C THR A 451 22.57 -18.27 -1.61
N SER A 452 23.15 -18.95 -2.60
CA SER A 452 24.37 -19.69 -2.40
C SER A 452 25.35 -18.68 -1.80
N ILE A 453 25.71 -18.95 -0.56
CA ILE A 453 26.89 -18.33 0.03
C ILE A 453 27.99 -18.75 -0.93
N ALA A 454 28.49 -17.80 -1.73
CA ALA A 454 29.72 -17.97 -2.48
C ALA A 454 30.81 -18.14 -1.43
N SER A 455 30.94 -19.38 -0.95
CA SER A 455 32.11 -19.88 -0.27
C SER A 455 33.23 -19.69 -1.27
N THR A 456 34.00 -18.63 -1.09
CA THR A 456 35.38 -18.55 -1.56
C THR A 456 36.11 -19.74 -0.96
N LYS A 457 36.00 -20.91 -1.61
CA LYS A 457 37.06 -21.90 -1.59
C LYS A 457 38.26 -21.24 -2.24
N ARG A 458 39.07 -20.59 -1.41
CA ARG A 458 40.49 -20.38 -1.70
C ARG A 458 41.04 -21.77 -1.99
N SER A 459 41.21 -22.06 -3.27
CA SER A 459 42.10 -23.11 -3.74
C SER A 459 43.49 -22.71 -3.26
N ALA A 460 43.98 -23.36 -2.21
CA ALA A 460 45.39 -23.34 -1.89
C ALA A 460 46.13 -24.04 -3.02
N ARG A 461 47.04 -23.31 -3.66
CA ARG A 461 48.24 -23.90 -4.25
C ARG A 461 49.39 -23.61 -3.31
#